data_AF-A0A932DFE3-F1
#
_entry.id   AF-A0A932DFE3-F1
#
_cell.length_a   1.000
_cell.length_b   1.000
_cell.length_c   1.000
_cell.angle_alpha   90.00
_cell.angle_beta   90.00
_cell.angle_gamma   90.00
#
_symmetry.space_group_name_H-M   'P 1'
#
loop_
_entity.id
_entity.type
_entity.pdbx_description
1 polymer ?
#
loop_
_entity_poly.entity_id
_entity_poly.type
_entity_poly.pdbx_seq_one_letter_code
_entity_poly.pdbx_strand_id
1 'polypeptide(L)' 'MPETIKLYRVFLAAPSDVTEELDILAGALEEWNLQHGQALGVRVELVSWRTHSY' A
#
# COMPACT_ATOMS: atom_id res chain seq x y z
N MET A 1 -9.54 -4.20 -21.37
CA MET A 1 -10.37 -2.99 -21.40
C MET A 1 -9.77 -2.00 -20.40
N PRO A 2 -9.67 -0.71 -20.71
CA PRO A 2 -9.21 0.26 -19.72
C PRO A 2 -10.22 0.32 -18.56
N GLU A 3 -9.70 0.26 -17.33
CA GLU A 3 -10.50 0.39 -16.11
C GLU A 3 -10.12 1.68 -15.36
N THR A 4 -11.12 2.33 -14.77
CA THR A 4 -10.89 3.48 -13.89
C THR A 4 -10.93 2.98 -12.45
N ILE A 5 -9.83 3.18 -11.72
CA ILE A 5 -9.72 2.80 -10.32
C ILE A 5 -9.49 4.03 -9.44
N LYS A 6 -9.95 3.97 -8.19
CA LYS A 6 -9.58 4.93 -7.15
C LYS A 6 -8.29 4.48 -6.49
N LEU A 7 -7.25 5.30 -6.62
CA LEU A 7 -5.96 5.06 -5.98
C LEU A 7 -5.89 5.78 -4.63
N TYR A 8 -5.66 5.04 -3.55
CA TYR A 8 -5.33 5.59 -2.25
C TYR A 8 -3.88 5.30 -1.91
N ARG A 9 -3.14 6.36 -1.57
CA ARG A 9 -1.74 6.25 -1.11
C ARG A 9 -1.69 6.43 0.38
N VAL A 10 -1.20 5.42 1.08
CA VAL A 10 -1.05 5.42 2.53
C VAL A 10 0.40 5.77 2.83
N PHE A 11 0.63 6.99 3.29
CA PHE A 11 1.95 7.41 3.76
C PHE A 11 2.17 6.91 5.19
N LEU A 12 3.21 6.10 5.39
CA LEU A 12 3.61 5.63 6.70
C LEU A 12 4.96 6.23 7.12
N ALA A 13 4.90 7.12 8.11
CA ALA A 13 6.07 7.61 8.82
C ALA A 13 6.39 6.63 9.96
N ALA A 14 7.45 5.85 9.78
CA ALA A 14 7.89 4.86 10.76
C ALA A 14 9.41 4.97 10.98
N PRO A 15 9.91 4.64 12.19
CA PRO A 15 11.34 4.51 12.46
C PRO A 15 12.05 3.55 11.49
N SER A 16 13.37 3.63 11.42
CA SER A 16 14.18 2.79 10.51
C SER A 16 14.37 1.35 10.99
N ASP A 17 14.15 1.07 12.27
CA ASP A 17 14.36 -0.22 12.91
C ASP A 17 13.14 -1.14 12.88
N VAL A 18 11.97 -0.66 12.45
CA VAL A 18 10.70 -1.43 12.38
C VAL A 18 10.46 -2.06 11.00
N THR A 19 11.47 -2.72 10.45
CA THR A 19 11.38 -3.27 9.08
C THR A 19 10.38 -4.43 8.99
N GLU A 20 10.30 -5.28 10.02
CA GLU A 20 9.38 -6.42 10.05
C GLU A 20 7.90 -5.95 10.04
N GLU A 21 7.59 -4.90 10.79
CA GLU A 21 6.25 -4.31 10.83
C GLU A 21 5.87 -3.69 9.48
N LEU A 22 6.83 -3.08 8.79
CA LEU A 22 6.62 -2.55 7.44
C LEU A 22 6.32 -3.66 6.43
N ASP A 23 7.02 -4.79 6.52
CA ASP A 23 6.81 -5.95 5.65
C ASP A 23 5.43 -6.59 5.91
N ILE A 24 5.04 -6.73 7.18
CA ILE A 24 3.71 -7.20 7.58
C ILE A 24 2.61 -6.30 6.99
N LEU A 25 2.77 -4.98 7.08
CA LEU A 25 1.80 -4.04 6.53
C LEU A 25 1.72 -4.12 5.00
N ALA A 26 2.86 -4.24 4.33
CA ALA A 26 2.91 -4.39 2.89
C ALA A 26 2.15 -5.64 2.43
N GLY A 27 2.37 -6.78 3.11
CA GLY A 27 1.65 -8.02 2.85
C GLY A 27 0.14 -7.90 3.10
N ALA A 28 -0.27 -7.25 4.19
CA ALA A 28 -1.68 -7.03 4.49
C ALA A 28 -2.40 -6.18 3.42
N LEU A 29 -1.71 -5.16 2.88
CA LEU A 29 -2.26 -4.34 1.80
C LEU A 29 -2.32 -5.09 0.47
N GLU A 30 -1.35 -5.96 0.19
CA GLU A 30 -1.38 -6.84 -0.98
C GLU A 30 -2.57 -7.80 -0.91
N GLU A 31 -2.76 -8.47 0.23
CA GLU A 31 -3.89 -9.36 0.46
C GLU A 31 -5.23 -8.63 0.33
N TRP A 32 -5.34 -7.43 0.90
CA TRP A 32 -6.54 -6.60 0.79
C TRP A 32 -6.85 -6.23 -0.67
N ASN A 33 -5.84 -5.82 -1.43
CA ASN A 33 -6.02 -5.49 -2.86
C ASN A 33 -6.47 -6.71 -3.66
N LEU A 34 -5.95 -7.90 -3.35
CA LEU A 34 -6.35 -9.15 -3.99
C LEU A 34 -7.79 -9.53 -3.67
N GLN A 35 -8.20 -9.43 -2.40
CA GLN A 35 -9.52 -9.86 -1.93
C GLN A 35 -10.63 -8.85 -2.24
N HIS A 36 -10.31 -7.55 -2.24
CA HIS A 36 -11.31 -6.49 -2.26
C HIS A 36 -11.08 -5.43 -3.34
N GLY A 37 -9.84 -5.22 -3.77
CA GLY A 37 -9.48 -4.10 -4.65
C GLY A 37 -10.26 -4.09 -5.96
N GLN A 38 -10.31 -5.24 -6.64
CA GLN A 38 -11.04 -5.35 -7.91
C GLN A 38 -12.54 -5.12 -7.72
N ALA A 39 -13.16 -5.76 -6.72
CA ALA A 39 -14.60 -5.65 -6.46
C ALA A 39 -15.03 -4.21 -6.12
N LEU A 40 -14.13 -3.45 -5.48
CA LEU A 40 -14.37 -2.07 -5.07
C LEU A 40 -13.92 -1.04 -6.12
N GLY A 41 -13.18 -1.46 -7.16
CA GLY A 41 -12.51 -0.54 -8.08
C GLY A 41 -11.49 0.35 -7.37
N VAL A 42 -10.81 -0.20 -6.36
CA VAL A 42 -9.87 0.51 -5.48
C VAL A 42 -8.52 -0.17 -5.49
N ARG A 43 -7.46 0.63 -5.41
CA ARG A 43 -6.10 0.17 -5.14
C ARG A 43 -5.50 0.97 -4.00
N VAL A 44 -4.89 0.27 -3.05
CA VAL A 44 -4.17 0.88 -1.92
C VAL A 44 -2.68 0.62 -2.09
N GLU A 45 -1.88 1.67 -2.01
CA GLU A 45 -0.42 1.59 -2.11
C GLU A 45 0.22 2.14 -0.84
N LEU A 46 1.16 1.38 -0.29
CA LEU A 46 2.00 1.84 0.81
C LEU A 46 3.10 2.75 0.27
N VAL A 47 3.25 3.91 0.89
CA VAL A 47 4.26 4.91 0.58
C VAL A 47 5.11 5.08 1.84
N SER A 48 6.39 4.73 1.74
CA SER A 48 7.35 4.93 2.83
C SER A 48 8.13 6.23 2.62
N TRP A 49 8.50 6.90 3.71
CA TRP A 49 9.45 8.01 3.64
C TRP A 49 10.78 7.60 3.01
N ARG A 50 11.19 6.33 3.17
CA ARG A 50 12.41 5.76 2.58
C ARG A 50 12.38 5.70 1.04
N THR A 51 11.20 5.51 0.46
CA THR A 51 11.03 5.44 -1.00
C THR A 51 10.76 6.80 -1.63
N HIS A 52 10.62 7.86 -0.82
CA HIS A 52 10.25 9.21 -1.26
C HIS A 52 11.18 10.33 -0.77
N SER A 53 12.28 10.01 -0.09
CA SER A 53 13.37 10.95 0.19
C SER A 53 14.30 11.02 -1.03
N TYR A 54 14.18 12.10 -1.82
CA TYR A 54 15.14 12.50 -2.85
C TYR A 54 16.00 13.66 -2.33
#